data_AF-A0A256YU84-F1
#
_entry.id   AF-A0A256YU84-F1
#
_cell.length_a   1.000
_cell.length_b   1.000
_cell.length_c   1.000
_cell.angle_alpha   90.00
_cell.angle_beta   90.00
_cell.angle_gamma   90.00
#
_symmetry.space_group_name_H-M   'P 1'
#
loop_
_entity.id
_entity.type
_entity.pdbx_description
1 polymer ?
#
loop_
_entity_poly.entity_id
_entity_poly.type
_entity_poly.pdbx_seq_one_letter_code
_entity_poly.pdbx_strand_id
1 'polypeptide(L)'
;MSLKAREILGEDPEVFFAESRYEFISRILPKVLKGKKPLTLSDLLDKVFLNKYVGIPIFLAFWWALFRFTFDVSAPLSDLIDTLFSWLGEVSSSVIADEQLASFVADGIFGGLGGVLVFLPPIFFLFFGLSLLEDSGYLARAAFVVDRVMYKLGLHGKSFIPMLIGFGCNIPGVMATRTIDREEDRILTILVNPLMSCSARLPVYLLIGGAVLGPYAAAGTYTMYILGIVLAVLMALLFRRTIPYFKGKPSPFILELPMYS
;
A
#
# COMPACT_ATOMS: atom_id res chain seq x y z
N MET A 1 -16.77 23.54 25.12
CA MET A 1 -15.60 23.56 26.02
C MET A 1 -14.26 23.32 25.28
N SER A 2 -14.23 22.64 24.13
CA SER A 2 -12.99 22.34 23.39
C SER A 2 -12.37 23.50 22.59
N LEU A 3 -13.17 24.46 22.10
CA LEU A 3 -12.67 25.55 21.24
C LEU A 3 -11.79 26.57 21.99
N LYS A 4 -12.17 26.97 23.22
CA LYS A 4 -11.38 27.90 24.05
C LYS A 4 -10.08 27.30 24.56
N ALA A 5 -10.02 25.98 24.74
CA ALA A 5 -8.82 25.29 25.20
C ALA A 5 -7.75 25.21 24.09
N ARG A 6 -8.17 24.94 22.83
CA ARG A 6 -7.29 24.96 21.65
C ARG A 6 -6.63 26.33 21.41
N GLU A 7 -7.34 27.41 21.68
CA GLU A 7 -6.88 28.78 21.43
C GLU A 7 -5.77 29.23 22.42
N ILE A 8 -5.75 28.64 23.62
CA ILE A 8 -4.75 28.94 24.67
C ILE A 8 -3.55 28.00 24.57
N LEU A 9 -3.77 26.73 24.21
CA LEU A 9 -2.74 25.69 24.21
C LEU A 9 -2.04 25.51 22.86
N GLY A 10 -2.59 26.02 21.75
CA GLY A 10 -2.01 25.88 20.40
C GLY A 10 -2.08 24.45 19.83
N GLU A 11 -2.47 23.47 20.64
CA GLU A 11 -2.63 22.06 20.32
C GLU A 11 -3.94 21.51 20.87
N ASP A 12 -4.29 20.27 20.50
CA ASP A 12 -5.47 19.60 21.03
C ASP A 12 -5.31 19.37 22.54
N PRO A 13 -6.24 19.81 23.41
CA PRO A 13 -6.12 19.65 24.86
C PRO A 13 -5.90 18.19 25.28
N GLU A 14 -6.43 17.22 24.54
CA GLU A 14 -6.20 15.79 24.80
C GLU A 14 -4.72 15.39 24.65
N VAL A 15 -4.02 15.96 23.65
CA VAL A 15 -2.60 15.73 23.40
C VAL A 15 -1.76 16.35 24.52
N PHE A 16 -2.08 17.59 24.92
CA PHE A 16 -1.38 18.28 26.02
C PHE A 16 -1.49 17.52 27.35
N PHE A 17 -2.67 17.01 27.69
CA PHE A 17 -2.86 16.20 28.89
C PHE A 17 -2.12 14.86 28.80
N ALA A 18 -2.08 14.24 27.62
CA ALA A 18 -1.31 13.01 27.40
C ALA A 18 0.18 13.26 27.58
N GLU A 19 0.76 14.28 26.94
CA GLU A 19 2.17 14.66 27.08
C GLU A 19 2.54 14.94 28.54
N SER A 20 1.72 15.72 29.25
CA SER A 20 1.96 16.05 30.67
C SER A 20 1.99 14.80 31.56
N ARG A 21 1.11 13.82 31.30
CA ARG A 21 1.10 12.54 32.02
C ARG A 21 2.33 11.71 31.68
N TYR A 22 2.71 11.62 30.41
CA TYR A 22 3.92 10.90 29.99
C TYR A 22 5.20 11.54 30.53
N GLU A 23 5.26 12.87 30.62
CA GLU A 23 6.38 13.59 31.21
C GLU A 23 6.49 13.35 32.72
N PHE A 24 5.35 13.28 33.41
CA PHE A 24 5.34 12.90 34.83
C PHE A 24 5.79 11.45 35.04
N ILE A 25 5.30 10.53 34.21
CA ILE A 25 5.70 9.11 34.23
C ILE A 25 7.19 8.97 33.94
N SER A 26 7.73 9.68 32.94
CA SER A 26 9.15 9.62 32.56
C SER A 26 10.10 10.17 33.63
N ARG A 27 9.63 11.04 34.52
CA ARG A 27 10.38 11.52 35.70
C ARG A 27 10.40 10.49 36.84
N ILE A 28 9.38 9.66 36.96
CA ILE A 28 9.25 8.64 38.01
C ILE A 28 9.91 7.32 37.58
N LEU A 29 9.77 6.93 36.31
CA LEU A 29 10.27 5.67 35.77
C LEU A 29 11.74 5.37 36.13
N PRO A 30 12.70 6.32 36.00
CA PRO A 30 14.11 6.07 36.30
C PRO A 30 14.39 5.86 37.79
N LYS A 31 13.49 6.35 38.66
CA LYS A 31 13.63 6.23 40.12
C LYS A 31 13.16 4.87 40.63
N VAL A 32 12.22 4.23 39.92
CA VAL A 32 11.56 2.99 40.33
C VAL A 32 12.08 1.78 39.54
N LEU A 33 12.41 1.97 38.25
CA LEU A 33 12.87 0.91 37.36
C LEU A 33 14.40 0.84 37.35
N LYS A 34 14.98 -0.04 38.15
CA LYS A 34 16.43 -0.36 38.12
C LYS A 34 16.65 -1.64 37.33
N GLY A 35 17.14 -1.50 36.10
CA GLY A 35 17.56 -2.62 35.24
C GLY A 35 17.67 -2.21 33.78
N LYS A 36 18.69 -2.70 33.06
CA LYS A 36 18.73 -2.64 31.60
C LYS A 36 17.81 -3.75 31.07
N LYS A 37 16.76 -3.39 30.32
CA LYS A 37 15.98 -4.37 29.55
C LYS A 37 16.98 -5.18 28.70
N PRO A 38 16.98 -6.52 28.74
CA PRO A 38 17.78 -7.31 27.81
C PRO A 38 17.34 -6.94 26.39
N LEU A 39 18.30 -6.69 25.51
CA LEU A 39 18.00 -6.42 24.09
C LEU A 39 17.30 -7.67 23.54
N THR A 40 16.03 -7.53 23.21
CA THR A 40 15.26 -8.61 22.58
C THR A 40 15.62 -8.69 21.09
N LEU A 41 15.39 -9.84 20.45
CA LEU A 41 15.57 -9.96 18.99
C LEU A 41 14.75 -8.90 18.24
N SER A 42 13.57 -8.56 18.76
CA SER A 42 12.76 -7.43 18.31
C SER A 42 13.49 -6.09 18.34
N ASP A 43 14.21 -5.77 19.42
CA ASP A 43 14.97 -4.51 19.53
C ASP A 43 16.12 -4.42 18.51
N LEU A 44 16.69 -5.58 18.14
CA LEU A 44 17.75 -5.68 17.12
C LEU A 44 17.18 -5.52 15.71
N LEU A 45 16.06 -6.18 15.40
CA LEU A 45 15.36 -6.05 14.12
C LEU A 45 14.85 -4.61 13.91
N ASP A 46 14.28 -4.00 14.96
CA ASP A 46 13.84 -2.60 14.92
C ASP A 46 14.98 -1.64 14.65
N LYS A 47 16.18 -1.87 15.19
CA LYS A 47 17.34 -1.02 14.94
C LYS A 47 17.78 -1.03 13.47
N VAL A 48 17.55 -2.13 12.76
CA VAL A 48 17.84 -2.28 11.33
C VAL A 48 16.70 -1.71 10.49
N PHE A 49 15.45 -2.10 10.77
CA PHE A 49 14.29 -1.69 9.99
C PHE A 49 13.94 -0.22 10.16
N LEU A 50 14.13 0.37 11.34
CA LEU A 50 13.82 1.78 11.61
C LEU A 50 14.96 2.74 11.24
N ASN A 51 16.09 2.23 10.71
CA ASN A 51 17.20 3.09 10.31
C ASN A 51 16.81 3.94 9.09
N LYS A 52 17.00 5.26 9.17
CA LYS A 52 16.65 6.22 8.10
C LYS A 52 17.26 5.90 6.73
N TYR A 53 18.42 5.25 6.67
CA TYR A 53 19.11 4.96 5.42
C TYR A 53 18.88 3.54 4.93
N VAL A 54 18.68 2.59 5.84
CA VAL A 54 18.57 1.16 5.52
C VAL A 54 17.10 0.72 5.43
N GLY A 55 16.21 1.38 6.17
CA GLY A 55 14.78 1.06 6.21
C GLY A 55 14.07 1.25 4.87
N ILE A 56 14.38 2.33 4.12
CA ILE A 56 13.77 2.58 2.80
C ILE A 56 14.22 1.53 1.76
N PRO A 57 15.52 1.21 1.59
CA PRO A 57 15.95 0.11 0.74
C PRO A 57 15.37 -1.25 1.14
N ILE A 58 15.31 -1.55 2.43
CA ILE A 58 14.72 -2.81 2.92
C ILE A 58 13.23 -2.86 2.58
N PHE A 59 12.49 -1.76 2.76
CA PHE A 59 11.09 -1.67 2.38
C PHE A 59 10.88 -1.92 0.89
N LEU A 60 11.69 -1.28 0.04
CA LEU A 60 11.65 -1.53 -1.41
C LEU A 60 12.01 -2.99 -1.75
N ALA A 61 12.94 -3.61 -1.03
CA ALA A 61 13.31 -5.01 -1.22
C ALA A 61 12.17 -5.96 -0.82
N PHE A 62 11.51 -5.73 0.32
CA PHE A 62 10.31 -6.50 0.71
C PHE A 62 9.17 -6.31 -0.29
N TRP A 63 8.98 -5.09 -0.78
CA TRP A 63 7.95 -4.79 -1.77
C TRP A 63 8.23 -5.50 -3.10
N TRP A 64 9.50 -5.51 -3.53
CA TRP A 64 9.94 -6.27 -4.70
C TRP A 64 9.77 -7.78 -4.50
N ALA A 65 10.13 -8.30 -3.32
CA ALA A 65 9.97 -9.71 -2.98
C ALA A 65 8.50 -10.13 -2.94
N LEU A 66 7.61 -9.28 -2.41
CA LEU A 66 6.16 -9.49 -2.41
C LEU A 66 5.64 -9.63 -3.84
N PHE A 67 5.97 -8.69 -4.73
CA PHE A 67 5.57 -8.79 -6.14
C PHE A 67 6.15 -10.02 -6.83
N ARG A 68 7.43 -10.31 -6.59
CA ARG A 68 8.08 -11.49 -7.17
C ARG A 68 7.36 -12.77 -6.73
N PHE A 69 7.07 -12.90 -5.44
CA PHE A 69 6.30 -14.00 -4.88
C PHE A 69 4.92 -14.08 -5.52
N THR A 70 4.18 -12.97 -5.58
CA THR A 70 2.85 -12.94 -6.18
C THR A 70 2.87 -13.42 -7.63
N PHE A 71 3.76 -12.90 -8.48
CA PHE A 71 3.77 -13.23 -9.91
C PHE A 71 4.34 -14.63 -10.19
N ASP A 72 5.46 -15.00 -9.58
CA ASP A 72 6.09 -16.29 -9.84
C ASP A 72 5.20 -17.44 -9.36
N VAL A 73 4.50 -17.27 -8.22
CA VAL A 73 3.64 -18.32 -7.66
C VAL A 73 2.26 -18.34 -8.32
N SER A 74 1.74 -17.17 -8.75
CA SER A 74 0.44 -17.12 -9.44
C SER A 74 0.50 -17.53 -10.91
N ALA A 75 1.64 -17.37 -11.59
CA ALA A 75 1.81 -17.73 -13.00
C ALA A 75 1.34 -19.15 -13.34
N PRO A 76 1.82 -20.23 -12.68
CA PRO A 76 1.38 -21.59 -13.02
C PRO A 76 -0.11 -21.82 -12.78
N LEU A 77 -0.71 -21.16 -11.79
CA LEU A 77 -2.14 -21.25 -11.54
C LEU A 77 -2.96 -20.49 -12.60
N SER A 78 -2.43 -19.36 -13.06
CA SER A 78 -3.05 -18.50 -14.07
C SER A 78 -3.02 -19.19 -15.44
N ASP A 79 -1.89 -19.80 -15.80
CA ASP A 79 -1.73 -20.57 -17.03
C ASP A 79 -2.64 -21.80 -17.04
N LEU A 80 -2.85 -22.45 -15.89
CA LEU A 80 -3.79 -23.57 -15.78
C LEU A 80 -5.24 -23.14 -16.06
N ILE A 81 -5.65 -22.00 -15.51
CA ILE A 81 -6.98 -21.43 -15.77
C ILE A 81 -7.12 -21.10 -17.25
N ASP A 82 -6.14 -20.41 -17.82
CA ASP A 82 -6.16 -20.02 -19.23
C ASP A 82 -6.25 -21.24 -20.16
N THR A 83 -5.46 -22.28 -19.88
CA THR A 83 -5.47 -23.54 -20.66
C THR A 83 -6.81 -24.27 -20.52
N LEU A 84 -7.38 -24.31 -19.32
CA LEU A 84 -8.68 -24.96 -19.06
C LEU A 84 -9.81 -24.26 -19.82
N PHE A 85 -9.86 -22.93 -19.78
CA PHE A 85 -10.88 -22.14 -20.48
C PHE A 85 -10.69 -22.15 -21.99
N SER A 86 -9.45 -22.16 -22.48
CA SER A 86 -9.14 -22.34 -23.90
C SER A 86 -9.60 -23.71 -24.40
N TRP A 87 -9.34 -24.78 -23.64
CA TRP A 87 -9.81 -26.13 -23.97
C TRP A 87 -11.34 -26.23 -23.96
N LEU A 88 -12.01 -25.62 -22.98
CA LEU A 88 -13.48 -25.53 -22.95
C LEU A 88 -14.04 -24.77 -24.17
N GLY A 89 -13.35 -23.71 -24.58
CA GLY A 89 -13.66 -22.96 -25.80
C GLY A 89 -13.58 -23.84 -27.05
N GLU A 90 -12.47 -24.55 -27.25
CA GLU A 90 -12.27 -25.47 -28.38
C GLU A 90 -13.28 -26.63 -28.41
N VAL A 91 -13.58 -27.21 -27.23
CA VAL A 91 -14.61 -28.26 -27.15
C VAL A 91 -15.97 -27.69 -27.54
N SER A 92 -16.32 -26.49 -27.06
CA SER A 92 -17.61 -25.86 -27.36
C SER A 92 -17.78 -25.52 -28.84
N SER A 93 -16.70 -25.08 -29.52
CA SER A 93 -16.73 -24.80 -30.95
C SER A 93 -16.81 -26.08 -31.80
N SER A 94 -16.30 -27.21 -31.30
CA SER A 94 -16.39 -28.50 -32.00
C SER A 94 -17.78 -29.17 -31.94
N VAL A 95 -18.61 -28.82 -30.95
CA VAL A 95 -19.93 -29.43 -30.72
C VAL A 95 -21.06 -28.62 -31.37
N ILE A 96 -20.86 -27.32 -31.57
CA ILE A 96 -21.88 -26.41 -32.11
C ILE A 96 -21.70 -26.29 -33.63
N ALA A 97 -22.74 -26.64 -34.39
CA ALA A 97 -22.71 -26.60 -35.86
C ALA A 97 -22.88 -25.18 -36.45
N ASP A 98 -23.44 -24.24 -35.67
CA ASP A 98 -23.64 -22.84 -36.08
C ASP A 98 -22.42 -21.99 -35.69
N GLU A 99 -21.74 -21.45 -36.71
CA GLU A 99 -20.47 -20.74 -36.58
C GLU A 99 -20.58 -19.46 -35.71
N GLN A 100 -21.72 -18.76 -35.73
CA GLN A 100 -21.91 -17.54 -34.92
C GLN A 100 -22.19 -17.86 -33.45
N LEU A 101 -22.94 -18.93 -33.18
CA LEU A 101 -23.18 -19.41 -31.81
C LEU A 101 -21.92 -20.03 -31.21
N ALA A 102 -21.14 -20.75 -32.02
CA ALA A 102 -19.86 -21.32 -31.62
C ALA A 102 -18.87 -20.23 -31.20
N SER A 103 -18.68 -19.17 -32.01
CA SER A 103 -17.77 -18.08 -31.68
C SER A 103 -18.24 -17.27 -30.46
N PHE A 104 -19.54 -17.07 -30.30
CA PHE A 104 -20.08 -16.35 -29.15
C PHE A 104 -19.85 -17.11 -27.83
N VAL A 105 -20.01 -18.43 -27.83
CA VAL A 105 -19.80 -19.26 -26.64
C VAL A 105 -18.30 -19.45 -26.36
N ALA A 106 -17.50 -19.77 -27.37
CA ALA A 106 -16.07 -20.02 -27.21
C ALA A 106 -15.31 -18.74 -26.84
N ASP A 107 -15.38 -17.69 -27.66
CA ASP A 107 -14.60 -16.47 -27.44
C ASP A 107 -15.30 -15.49 -26.48
N GLY A 108 -16.62 -15.36 -26.60
CA GLY A 108 -17.40 -14.42 -25.81
C GLY A 108 -17.56 -14.84 -24.35
N ILE A 109 -18.01 -16.09 -24.11
CA ILE A 109 -18.26 -16.60 -22.77
C ILE A 109 -16.97 -17.19 -22.18
N PHE A 110 -16.39 -18.22 -22.80
CA PHE A 110 -15.22 -18.90 -22.22
C PHE A 110 -13.95 -18.05 -22.30
N GLY A 111 -13.67 -17.40 -23.42
CA GLY A 111 -12.55 -16.46 -23.54
C GLY A 111 -12.69 -15.26 -22.60
N GLY A 112 -13.88 -14.66 -22.52
CA GLY A 112 -14.18 -13.56 -21.60
C GLY A 112 -14.05 -13.95 -20.13
N LEU A 113 -14.66 -15.07 -19.70
CA LEU A 113 -14.56 -15.57 -18.32
C LEU A 113 -13.14 -16.02 -17.98
N GLY A 114 -12.45 -16.69 -18.90
CA GLY A 114 -11.06 -17.10 -18.75
C GLY A 114 -10.17 -15.88 -18.48
N GLY A 115 -10.30 -14.84 -19.31
CA GLY A 115 -9.56 -13.58 -19.13
C GLY A 115 -9.80 -12.93 -17.76
N VAL A 116 -11.04 -12.94 -17.25
CA VAL A 116 -11.33 -12.38 -15.90
C VAL A 116 -10.77 -13.27 -14.79
N LEU A 117 -10.92 -14.59 -14.90
CA LEU A 117 -10.52 -15.55 -13.87
C LEU A 117 -9.00 -15.72 -13.75
N VAL A 118 -8.26 -15.48 -14.84
CA VAL A 118 -6.78 -15.46 -14.84
C VAL A 118 -6.22 -14.38 -13.89
N PHE A 119 -6.97 -13.33 -13.56
CA PHE A 119 -6.54 -12.32 -12.57
C PHE A 119 -6.74 -12.74 -11.12
N LEU A 120 -7.53 -13.78 -10.85
CA LEU A 120 -7.85 -14.20 -9.49
C LEU A 120 -6.63 -14.73 -8.71
N PRO A 121 -5.76 -15.60 -9.28
CA PRO A 121 -4.60 -16.11 -8.55
C PRO A 121 -3.60 -15.01 -8.14
N PRO A 122 -3.18 -14.07 -9.03
CA PRO A 122 -2.31 -12.97 -8.61
C PRO A 122 -2.91 -12.12 -7.48
N ILE A 123 -4.21 -11.82 -7.54
CA ILE A 123 -4.88 -11.05 -6.48
C ILE A 123 -4.86 -11.82 -5.15
N PHE A 124 -5.18 -13.11 -5.17
CA PHE A 124 -5.14 -13.96 -3.98
C PHE A 124 -3.76 -13.97 -3.32
N PHE A 125 -2.70 -14.26 -4.09
CA PHE A 125 -1.33 -14.33 -3.55
C PHE A 125 -0.81 -12.97 -3.08
N LEU A 126 -1.24 -11.87 -3.72
CA LEU A 126 -0.91 -10.52 -3.26
C LEU A 126 -1.52 -10.23 -1.88
N PHE A 127 -2.82 -10.47 -1.71
CA PHE A 127 -3.50 -10.26 -0.43
C PHE A 127 -2.98 -11.22 0.65
N PHE A 128 -2.65 -12.46 0.29
CA PHE A 128 -2.01 -13.40 1.19
C PHE A 128 -0.63 -12.89 1.67
N GLY A 129 0.21 -12.41 0.75
CA GLY A 129 1.50 -11.82 1.10
C GLY A 129 1.38 -10.53 1.92
N LEU A 130 0.38 -9.69 1.63
CA LEU A 130 0.06 -8.50 2.44
C LEU A 130 -0.38 -8.88 3.85
N SER A 131 -1.24 -9.90 4.01
CA SER A 131 -1.66 -10.41 5.32
C SER A 131 -0.46 -10.88 6.14
N LEU A 132 0.48 -11.60 5.53
CA LEU A 132 1.73 -12.01 6.19
C LEU A 132 2.59 -10.82 6.65
N LEU A 133 2.66 -9.75 5.85
CA LEU A 133 3.39 -8.52 6.21
C LEU A 133 2.67 -7.70 7.31
N GLU A 134 1.34 -7.79 7.35
CA GLU A 134 0.52 -7.18 8.40
C GLU A 134 0.67 -7.95 9.73
N ASP A 135 0.53 -9.28 9.70
CA ASP A 135 0.63 -10.15 10.88
C ASP A 135 2.05 -10.11 11.50
N SER A 136 3.10 -10.00 10.69
CA SER A 136 4.48 -9.81 11.18
C SER A 136 4.75 -8.42 11.80
N GLY A 137 3.78 -7.49 11.71
CA GLY A 137 3.91 -6.12 12.18
C GLY A 137 4.91 -5.27 11.38
N TYR A 138 5.46 -5.80 10.27
CA TYR A 138 6.40 -5.05 9.43
C TYR A 138 5.74 -3.81 8.82
N LEU A 139 4.45 -3.91 8.47
CA LEU A 139 3.70 -2.82 7.85
C LEU A 139 3.61 -1.58 8.75
N ALA A 140 3.47 -1.76 10.07
CA ALA A 140 3.50 -0.67 11.05
C ALA A 140 4.87 0.03 11.12
N ARG A 141 5.96 -0.74 11.00
CA ARG A 141 7.34 -0.21 11.03
C ARG A 141 7.73 0.46 9.72
N ALA A 142 7.33 -0.13 8.60
CA ALA A 142 7.47 0.49 7.28
C ALA A 142 6.76 1.86 7.25
N ALA A 143 5.56 1.95 7.83
CA ALA A 143 4.85 3.22 7.97
C ALA A 143 5.65 4.26 8.75
N PHE A 144 6.28 3.86 9.86
CA PHE A 144 7.14 4.76 10.64
C PHE A 144 8.37 5.25 9.87
N VAL A 145 9.03 4.37 9.10
CA VAL A 145 10.20 4.74 8.29
C VAL A 145 9.82 5.78 7.23
N VAL A 146 8.66 5.61 6.61
CA VAL A 146 8.23 6.46 5.49
C VAL A 146 7.53 7.74 5.99
N ASP A 147 6.95 7.73 7.20
CA ASP A 147 6.37 8.91 7.85
C ASP A 147 7.32 10.11 7.85
N ARG A 148 8.60 9.89 8.19
CA ARG A 148 9.60 10.98 8.18
C ARG A 148 9.77 11.61 6.79
N VAL A 149 9.65 10.82 5.72
CA VAL A 149 9.73 11.32 4.35
C VAL A 149 8.45 12.08 4.00
N MET A 150 7.27 11.54 4.34
CA MET A 150 6.01 12.26 4.14
C MET A 150 5.95 13.56 4.93
N TYR A 151 6.40 13.59 6.17
CA TYR A 151 6.40 14.80 6.98
C TYR A 151 7.24 15.91 6.32
N LYS A 152 8.39 15.56 5.71
CA LYS A 152 9.18 16.50 4.89
C LYS A 152 8.46 16.96 3.63
N LEU A 153 7.66 16.08 3.02
CA LEU A 153 6.77 16.40 1.90
C LEU A 153 5.51 17.15 2.37
N GLY A 154 5.34 17.33 3.68
CA GLY A 154 4.20 17.97 4.31
C GLY A 154 2.98 17.05 4.45
N LEU A 155 3.04 15.79 4.05
CA LEU A 155 1.92 14.87 4.18
C LEU A 155 1.84 14.29 5.60
N HIS A 156 0.62 13.98 6.04
CA HIS A 156 0.39 13.34 7.34
C HIS A 156 0.83 11.87 7.33
N GLY A 157 1.49 11.38 8.38
CA GLY A 157 1.93 9.99 8.52
C GLY A 157 0.84 8.94 8.34
N LYS A 158 -0.35 9.18 8.91
CA LYS A 158 -1.56 8.35 8.69
C LYS A 158 -1.96 8.21 7.22
N SER A 159 -1.54 9.10 6.33
CA SER A 159 -1.83 9.02 4.89
C SER A 159 -1.02 7.91 4.21
N PHE A 160 0.08 7.46 4.82
CA PHE A 160 0.88 6.39 4.28
C PHE A 160 0.13 5.07 4.17
N ILE A 161 -0.60 4.72 5.23
CA ILE A 161 -1.22 3.40 5.35
C ILE A 161 -2.24 3.21 4.22
N PRO A 162 -3.16 4.17 3.96
CA PRO A 162 -4.04 4.13 2.79
C PRO A 162 -3.30 4.07 1.45
N MET A 163 -2.24 4.85 1.28
CA MET A 163 -1.43 4.86 0.06
C MET A 163 -0.75 3.51 -0.18
N LEU A 164 -0.17 2.92 0.85
CA LEU A 164 0.46 1.61 0.80
C LEU A 164 -0.55 0.52 0.40
N ILE A 165 -1.72 0.52 1.06
CA ILE A 165 -2.82 -0.39 0.74
C ILE A 165 -3.32 -0.14 -0.71
N GLY A 166 -3.29 1.11 -1.18
CA GLY A 166 -3.64 1.53 -2.53
C GLY A 166 -2.80 0.88 -3.63
N PHE A 167 -1.51 0.61 -3.39
CA PHE A 167 -0.68 -0.16 -4.33
C PHE A 167 -1.17 -1.60 -4.52
N GLY A 168 -1.78 -2.18 -3.49
CA GLY A 168 -2.48 -3.45 -3.63
C GLY A 168 -3.77 -3.24 -4.44
N CYS A 169 -4.72 -2.53 -3.83
CA CYS A 169 -5.97 -2.16 -4.48
C CYS A 169 -6.43 -0.77 -4.04
N ASN A 170 -6.79 0.06 -5.02
CA ASN A 170 -7.24 1.43 -4.75
C ASN A 170 -8.55 1.48 -3.96
N ILE A 171 -9.41 0.47 -4.05
CA ILE A 171 -10.70 0.43 -3.34
C ILE A 171 -10.48 0.40 -1.80
N PRO A 172 -9.81 -0.62 -1.22
CA PRO A 172 -9.50 -0.63 0.22
C PRO A 172 -8.54 0.51 0.61
N GLY A 173 -7.63 0.94 -0.27
CA GLY A 173 -6.78 2.09 -0.01
C GLY A 173 -7.60 3.37 0.20
N VAL A 174 -8.57 3.67 -0.66
CA VAL A 174 -9.48 4.80 -0.48
C VAL A 174 -10.34 4.62 0.78
N MET A 175 -10.86 3.43 1.05
CA MET A 175 -11.63 3.16 2.27
C MET A 175 -10.82 3.35 3.55
N ALA A 176 -9.53 3.00 3.54
CA ALA A 176 -8.62 3.14 4.69
C ALA A 176 -8.38 4.61 5.08
N THR A 177 -8.60 5.57 4.17
CA THR A 177 -8.46 7.02 4.47
C THR A 177 -9.42 7.50 5.56
N ARG A 178 -10.46 6.73 5.90
CA ARG A 178 -11.37 7.03 7.03
C ARG A 178 -10.64 7.14 8.39
N THR A 179 -9.45 6.57 8.50
CA THR A 179 -8.60 6.63 9.71
C THR A 179 -7.86 7.96 9.88
N ILE A 180 -7.89 8.83 8.86
CA ILE A 180 -7.27 10.16 8.89
C ILE A 180 -8.24 11.14 9.57
N ASP A 181 -7.79 11.82 10.62
CA ASP A 181 -8.63 12.69 11.45
C ASP A 181 -9.04 13.98 10.72
N ARG A 182 -8.11 14.61 10.00
CA ARG A 182 -8.35 15.83 9.24
C ARG A 182 -8.95 15.53 7.87
N GLU A 183 -10.05 16.20 7.56
CA GLU A 183 -10.73 16.07 6.26
C GLU A 183 -9.84 16.51 5.09
N GLU A 184 -9.06 17.59 5.26
CA GLU A 184 -8.12 18.09 4.25
C GLU A 184 -7.11 17.00 3.81
N ASP A 185 -6.47 16.35 4.78
CA ASP A 185 -5.49 15.30 4.54
C ASP A 185 -6.17 14.02 3.99
N ARG A 186 -7.41 13.74 4.43
CA ARG A 186 -8.22 12.64 3.91
C ARG A 186 -8.52 12.82 2.43
N ILE A 187 -9.06 13.97 2.03
CA ILE A 187 -9.41 14.27 0.64
C ILE A 187 -8.14 14.27 -0.23
N LEU A 188 -7.05 14.88 0.25
CA LEU A 188 -5.78 14.86 -0.46
C LEU A 188 -5.30 13.43 -0.71
N THR A 189 -5.39 12.56 0.29
CA THR A 189 -5.00 11.15 0.16
C THR A 189 -5.92 10.41 -0.82
N ILE A 190 -7.23 10.65 -0.78
CA ILE A 190 -8.20 10.08 -1.74
C ILE A 190 -7.87 10.50 -3.19
N LEU A 191 -7.46 11.76 -3.42
CA LEU A 191 -7.11 12.26 -4.75
C LEU A 191 -5.80 11.68 -5.28
N VAL A 192 -4.84 11.42 -4.39
CA VAL A 192 -3.52 10.91 -4.75
C VAL A 192 -3.51 9.38 -4.88
N ASN A 193 -4.37 8.67 -4.13
CA ASN A 193 -4.38 7.20 -4.13
C ASN A 193 -4.55 6.57 -5.53
N PRO A 194 -5.45 7.06 -6.41
CA PRO A 194 -5.59 6.54 -7.78
C PRO A 194 -4.32 6.63 -8.64
N LEU A 195 -3.39 7.53 -8.31
CA LEU A 195 -2.09 7.66 -8.99
C LEU A 195 -1.12 6.54 -8.60
N MET A 196 -1.39 5.86 -7.48
CA MET A 196 -0.70 4.62 -7.15
C MET A 196 -1.20 3.52 -8.07
N SER A 197 -0.25 2.81 -8.70
CA SER A 197 -0.57 1.73 -9.62
C SER A 197 -0.97 0.50 -8.84
N CYS A 198 -2.27 0.17 -8.87
CA CYS A 198 -2.81 -1.03 -8.25
C CYS A 198 -2.42 -2.30 -9.04
N SER A 199 -2.50 -3.46 -8.38
CA SER A 199 -2.19 -4.76 -8.99
C SER A 199 -2.97 -5.05 -10.28
N ALA A 200 -4.20 -4.54 -10.40
CA ALA A 200 -5.03 -4.69 -11.59
C ALA A 200 -4.51 -3.94 -12.83
N ARG A 201 -3.63 -2.93 -12.67
CA ARG A 201 -3.00 -2.24 -13.81
C ARG A 201 -1.76 -2.96 -14.32
N LEU A 202 -1.15 -3.80 -13.50
CA LEU A 202 0.12 -4.45 -13.80
C LEU A 202 0.02 -5.40 -15.02
N PRO A 203 -1.06 -6.20 -15.20
CA PRO A 203 -1.23 -7.00 -16.41
C PRO A 203 -1.38 -6.17 -17.68
N VAL A 204 -2.06 -5.02 -17.61
CA VAL A 204 -2.16 -4.10 -18.75
C VAL A 204 -0.78 -3.54 -19.11
N TYR A 205 0.02 -3.17 -18.10
CA TYR A 205 1.39 -2.71 -18.32
C TYR A 205 2.30 -3.81 -18.85
N LEU A 206 2.12 -5.06 -18.43
CA LEU A 206 2.87 -6.20 -18.96
C LEU A 206 2.46 -6.53 -20.39
N LEU A 207 1.17 -6.44 -20.74
CA LEU A 207 0.69 -6.69 -22.09
C LEU A 207 1.21 -5.63 -23.07
N ILE A 208 1.08 -4.35 -22.71
CA ILE A 208 1.60 -3.24 -23.51
C ILE A 208 3.14 -3.26 -23.51
N GLY A 209 3.76 -3.50 -22.36
CA GLY A 209 5.21 -3.58 -22.20
C GLY A 209 5.82 -4.74 -22.98
N GLY A 210 5.16 -5.89 -23.02
CA GLY A 210 5.53 -7.06 -23.82
C GLY A 210 5.44 -6.76 -25.31
N ALA A 211 4.37 -6.09 -25.74
CA ALA A 211 4.20 -5.70 -27.14
C ALA A 211 5.21 -4.64 -27.62
N VAL A 212 5.58 -3.68 -26.77
CA VAL A 212 6.42 -2.53 -27.15
C VAL A 212 7.91 -2.76 -26.84
N LEU A 213 8.23 -3.33 -25.69
CA LEU A 213 9.60 -3.49 -25.18
C LEU A 213 10.11 -4.95 -25.17
N GLY A 214 9.24 -5.93 -25.46
CA GLY A 214 9.59 -7.35 -25.53
C GLY A 214 10.32 -7.85 -24.28
N PRO A 215 11.59 -8.29 -24.37
CA PRO A 215 12.35 -8.80 -23.22
C PRO A 215 12.55 -7.78 -22.10
N TYR A 216 12.41 -6.47 -22.38
CA TYR A 216 12.53 -5.41 -21.36
C TYR A 216 11.18 -5.01 -20.73
N ALA A 217 10.09 -5.74 -20.99
CA ALA A 217 8.75 -5.43 -20.47
C ALA A 217 8.71 -5.31 -18.93
N ALA A 218 9.45 -6.18 -18.23
CA ALA A 218 9.56 -6.13 -16.77
C ALA A 218 10.23 -4.83 -16.29
N ALA A 219 11.31 -4.41 -16.95
CA ALA A 219 12.00 -3.16 -16.63
C ALA A 219 11.12 -1.93 -16.93
N GLY A 220 10.42 -1.94 -18.07
CA GLY A 220 9.47 -0.87 -18.44
C GLY A 220 8.31 -0.74 -17.44
N THR A 221 7.73 -1.87 -17.03
CA THR A 221 6.66 -1.91 -16.02
C THR A 221 7.15 -1.38 -14.66
N TYR A 222 8.37 -1.75 -14.27
CA TYR A 222 9.00 -1.25 -13.05
C TYR A 222 9.22 0.27 -13.08
N THR A 223 9.72 0.81 -14.19
CA THR A 223 9.87 2.26 -14.37
C THR A 223 8.52 2.99 -14.31
N MET A 224 7.47 2.42 -14.92
CA MET A 224 6.10 2.95 -14.83
C MET A 224 5.58 2.99 -13.38
N TYR A 225 5.87 1.96 -12.59
CA TYR A 225 5.52 1.96 -11.16
C TYR A 225 6.21 3.09 -10.41
N ILE A 226 7.54 3.22 -10.54
CA ILE A 226 8.32 4.30 -9.92
C ILE A 226 7.78 5.66 -10.35
N LEU A 227 7.53 5.83 -11.65
CA LEU A 227 6.99 7.08 -12.19
C LEU A 227 5.62 7.40 -11.61
N GLY A 228 4.76 6.40 -11.38
CA GLY A 228 3.50 6.55 -10.67
C GLY A 228 3.68 7.04 -9.23
N ILE A 229 4.65 6.50 -8.47
CA ILE A 229 4.96 6.98 -7.11
C ILE A 229 5.43 8.44 -7.15
N VAL A 230 6.35 8.76 -8.06
CA VAL A 230 6.89 10.11 -8.22
C VAL A 230 5.77 11.08 -8.59
N LEU A 231 4.91 10.73 -9.53
CA LEU A 231 3.77 11.54 -9.94
C LEU A 231 2.77 11.74 -8.80
N ALA A 232 2.48 10.70 -8.02
CA ALA A 232 1.62 10.78 -6.86
C ALA A 232 2.17 11.78 -5.82
N VAL A 233 3.46 11.70 -5.51
CA VAL A 233 4.13 12.64 -4.60
C VAL A 233 4.12 14.06 -5.16
N LEU A 234 4.43 14.24 -6.45
CA LEU A 234 4.41 15.55 -7.10
C LEU A 234 3.01 16.17 -7.09
N MET A 235 1.97 15.40 -7.40
CA MET A 235 0.59 15.86 -7.36
C MET A 235 0.14 16.21 -5.94
N ALA A 236 0.53 15.41 -4.94
CA ALA A 236 0.25 15.69 -3.54
C ALA A 236 0.88 17.03 -3.10
N LEU A 237 2.14 17.26 -3.47
CA LEU A 237 2.85 18.53 -3.21
C LEU A 237 2.22 19.70 -3.97
N LEU A 238 1.83 19.49 -5.22
CA LEU A 238 1.20 20.49 -6.07
C LEU A 238 -0.10 20.95 -5.44
N PHE A 239 -1.02 20.02 -5.15
CA PHE A 239 -2.31 20.32 -4.52
C PHE A 239 -2.14 21.03 -3.18
N ARG A 240 -1.16 20.62 -2.37
CA ARG A 240 -0.89 21.25 -1.07
C ARG A 240 -0.35 22.69 -1.19
N ARG A 241 0.40 22.99 -2.25
CA ARG A 241 0.92 24.35 -2.50
C ARG A 241 -0.09 25.25 -3.20
N THR A 242 -0.84 24.74 -4.16
CA THR A 242 -1.72 25.53 -5.02
C THR A 242 -3.09 25.78 -4.38
N ILE A 243 -3.64 24.82 -3.65
CA ILE A 243 -5.01 24.91 -3.12
C ILE A 243 -4.98 25.42 -1.67
N PRO A 244 -5.57 26.60 -1.37
CA PRO A 244 -5.59 27.16 -0.02
C PRO A 244 -6.28 26.28 1.02
N TYR A 245 -7.28 25.49 0.60
CA TYR A 245 -8.02 24.56 1.45
C TYR A 245 -7.12 23.46 2.07
N PHE A 246 -6.02 23.07 1.41
CA PHE A 246 -5.09 22.05 1.91
C PHE A 246 -3.85 22.64 2.63
N LYS A 247 -3.81 23.97 2.87
CA LYS A 247 -2.71 24.64 3.57
C LYS A 247 -2.85 24.52 5.09
N GLY A 248 -2.74 23.31 5.61
CA GLY A 248 -2.70 23.02 7.04
C GLY A 248 -1.30 22.64 7.55
N LYS A 249 -0.98 22.92 8.82
CA LYS A 249 0.15 22.25 9.48
C LYS A 249 -0.16 20.75 9.61
N PRO A 250 0.76 19.84 9.24
CA PRO A 250 0.54 18.40 9.41
C PRO A 250 0.29 18.10 10.88
N SER A 251 -0.77 17.34 11.17
CA SER A 251 -1.13 16.93 12.53
C SER A 251 -0.05 15.99 13.11
N PRO A 252 0.22 16.06 14.43
CA PRO A 252 1.19 15.17 15.09
C PRO A 252 0.80 13.70 14.87
N PHE A 253 1.72 12.90 14.34
CA PHE A 253 1.52 11.48 14.17
C PHE A 253 1.92 10.73 15.44
N ILE A 254 0.93 10.34 16.25
CA ILE A 254 1.12 9.45 17.41
C ILE A 254 0.68 8.06 16.97
N LEU A 255 1.63 7.13 16.84
CA LEU A 255 1.36 5.72 16.55
C LEU A 255 1.88 4.86 17.72
N GLU A 256 0.96 4.16 18.39
CA GLU A 256 1.33 3.12 19.35
C GLU A 256 1.88 1.93 18.55
N LEU A 257 3.20 1.72 18.61
CA LEU A 257 3.86 0.63 17.90
C LEU A 257 3.41 -0.73 18.49
N PRO A 258 2.80 -1.63 17.68
CA PRO A 258 2.47 -2.97 18.16
C PRO A 258 3.75 -3.77 18.46
N MET A 259 3.72 -4.59 19.51
CA MET A 259 4.81 -5.54 19.79
C MET A 259 4.87 -6.60 18.69
N TYR A 260 6.08 -7.09 18.34
CA TYR A 260 6.22 -8.25 17.46
C TYR A 260 5.45 -9.43 18.06
N SER A 261 4.64 -10.11 17.23
CA SER A 261 4.09 -11.44 17.50
C SER A 261 5.16 -12.50 17.32
#